data_AF-A0AAE1PMX0-F1
#
_entry.id   AF-A0AAE1PMX0-F1
#
_cell.length_a   1.000
_cell.length_b   1.000
_cell.length_c   1.000
_cell.angle_alpha   90.00
_cell.angle_beta   90.00
_cell.angle_gamma   90.00
#
_symmetry.space_group_name_H-M   'P 1'
#
loop_
_entity.id
_entity.type
_entity.pdbx_description
1 polymer ?
#
loop_
_entity_poly.entity_id
_entity_poly.type
_entity_poly.pdbx_seq_one_letter_code
_entity_poly.pdbx_strand_id
1 'polypeptide(L)'
;MTEATLSLLLLLLVLVVTTAAQTTSTCTNSDPCQLSCVGCANQEQVHDPEDCHNYYICLDDQPIPELPLTCPDGEHFNYTIHQCVPGDDCEGCVSMSAVCHYQCEEQGNQYATHGQQFDCSTYTICNSGDDLITVTCPPEAPYYDGTGCQTDESKCCSCYSYCTSDDLGNLIYDPADCTKYHVCTDLGIPENFGTCPDGQNFDPNSGKCSSAIPCSTPSSCLNKVSPDGCISRYTCQEFGVEAKCRTQCLKEYYYCTINDIGNIVEPFPCQGDLVFNPENHQCVPVDDCPFPSSFMSLNTTMLSRKV
;
A
#
# COMPACT_ATOMS: atom_id res chain seq x y z
N MET A 1 51.43 -55.31 -2.63
CA MET A 1 50.42 -54.24 -2.54
C MET A 1 49.26 -54.66 -3.41
N THR A 2 48.21 -55.16 -2.77
CA THR A 2 47.08 -55.85 -3.39
C THR A 2 45.98 -54.84 -3.72
N GLU A 3 45.26 -55.03 -4.83
CA GLU A 3 44.23 -54.11 -5.35
C GLU A 3 43.16 -53.68 -4.32
N ALA A 4 42.98 -54.44 -3.24
CA ALA A 4 42.14 -54.09 -2.10
C ALA A 4 42.56 -52.79 -1.36
N THR A 5 43.84 -52.39 -1.40
CA THR A 5 44.30 -51.14 -0.74
C THR A 5 44.06 -49.89 -1.57
N LEU A 6 43.87 -50.03 -2.89
CA LEU A 6 43.62 -48.90 -3.80
C LEU A 6 42.12 -48.52 -3.79
N SER A 7 41.23 -49.51 -3.73
CA SER A 7 39.78 -49.28 -3.58
C SER A 7 39.39 -48.63 -2.25
N LEU A 8 40.10 -48.93 -1.16
CA LEU A 8 39.84 -48.32 0.15
C LEU A 8 40.29 -46.85 0.20
N LEU A 9 41.36 -46.49 -0.53
CA LEU A 9 41.82 -45.11 -0.66
C LEU A 9 40.88 -44.25 -1.51
N LEU A 10 40.31 -44.83 -2.59
CA LEU A 10 39.32 -44.15 -3.44
C LEU A 10 37.98 -43.94 -2.72
N LEU A 11 37.55 -44.87 -1.86
CA LEU A 11 36.36 -44.68 -1.02
C LEU A 11 36.56 -43.61 0.08
N LEU A 12 37.77 -43.47 0.61
CA LEU A 12 38.10 -42.41 1.59
C LEU A 12 38.19 -41.02 0.94
N LEU A 13 38.58 -40.92 -0.34
CA LEU A 13 38.62 -39.67 -1.10
C LEU A 13 37.23 -39.16 -1.52
N VAL A 14 36.24 -40.05 -1.71
CA VAL A 14 34.85 -39.69 -2.05
C VAL A 14 34.03 -39.31 -0.80
N LEU A 15 34.52 -39.62 0.41
CA LEU A 15 33.88 -39.26 1.69
C LEU A 15 34.28 -37.88 2.23
N VAL A 16 35.13 -37.12 1.53
CA VAL A 16 35.19 -35.66 1.70
C VAL A 16 33.99 -35.06 0.98
N VAL A 17 32.80 -35.46 1.45
CA VAL A 17 31.56 -34.76 1.24
C VAL A 17 31.80 -33.38 1.83
N THR A 18 31.92 -32.39 0.95
CA THR A 18 31.79 -30.98 1.29
C THR A 18 30.45 -30.81 1.99
N THR A 19 30.46 -30.92 3.31
CA THR A 19 29.44 -30.28 4.12
C THR A 19 29.70 -28.79 3.92
N ALA A 20 28.95 -28.18 3.01
CA ALA A 20 28.69 -26.77 3.13
C ALA A 20 28.08 -26.62 4.53
N ALA A 21 28.89 -26.16 5.48
CA ALA A 21 28.37 -25.69 6.73
C ALA A 21 27.37 -24.60 6.34
N GLN A 22 26.08 -24.88 6.50
CA GLN A 22 25.08 -23.84 6.51
C GLN A 22 25.46 -22.98 7.72
N THR A 23 26.20 -21.91 7.45
CA THR A 23 26.45 -20.84 8.40
C THR A 23 25.08 -20.27 8.72
N THR A 24 24.51 -20.74 9.83
CA THR A 24 23.38 -20.09 10.46
C THR A 24 23.83 -18.67 10.78
N SER A 25 23.19 -17.70 10.13
CA SER A 25 23.41 -16.27 10.40
C SER A 25 23.26 -16.02 11.90
N THR A 26 24.16 -15.21 12.47
CA THR A 26 24.06 -14.70 13.84
C THR A 26 23.37 -13.34 13.92
N CYS A 27 23.03 -12.76 12.76
CA CYS A 27 22.30 -11.52 12.62
C CYS A 27 20.95 -11.67 13.33
N THR A 28 20.73 -10.81 14.33
CA THR A 28 19.45 -10.77 15.05
C THR A 28 18.47 -9.77 14.44
N ASN A 29 18.87 -9.08 13.37
CA ASN A 29 17.98 -8.18 12.66
C ASN A 29 16.92 -8.99 11.91
N SER A 30 15.71 -9.00 12.46
CA SER A 30 14.56 -9.71 11.89
C SER A 30 13.50 -8.76 11.35
N ASP A 31 13.80 -7.47 11.27
CA ASP A 31 12.89 -6.48 10.71
C ASP A 31 13.18 -6.34 9.21
N PRO A 32 12.29 -6.80 8.31
CA PRO A 32 12.48 -6.72 6.86
C PRO A 32 12.22 -5.32 6.29
N CYS A 33 11.85 -4.34 7.12
CA CYS A 33 11.50 -2.98 6.70
C CYS A 33 12.59 -1.95 7.00
N GLN A 34 13.68 -2.35 7.65
CA GLN A 34 14.72 -1.43 8.06
C GLN A 34 16.09 -1.93 7.62
N LEU A 35 16.74 -1.17 6.74
CA LEU A 35 18.14 -1.39 6.41
C LEU A 35 19.01 -1.07 7.64
N SER A 36 19.33 -2.10 8.42
CA SER A 36 20.10 -1.99 9.66
C SER A 36 21.08 -3.15 9.79
N CYS A 37 22.30 -2.82 10.17
CA CYS A 37 23.34 -3.78 10.52
C CYS A 37 23.52 -3.93 12.03
N VAL A 38 22.67 -3.29 12.83
CA VAL A 38 22.71 -3.39 14.29
C VAL A 38 22.39 -4.81 14.72
N GLY A 39 23.30 -5.41 15.48
CA GLY A 39 23.15 -6.81 15.93
C GLY A 39 23.53 -7.84 14.87
N CYS A 40 24.24 -7.43 13.83
CA CYS A 40 24.78 -8.31 12.79
C CYS A 40 26.31 -8.18 12.75
N ALA A 41 26.99 -9.29 12.52
CA ALA A 41 28.44 -9.31 12.43
C ALA A 41 28.92 -8.74 11.09
N ASN A 42 30.20 -8.32 11.04
CA ASN A 42 30.84 -7.93 9.79
C ASN A 42 30.74 -9.08 8.77
N GLN A 43 30.39 -8.73 7.54
CA GLN A 43 30.10 -9.60 6.39
C GLN A 43 28.75 -10.34 6.41
N GLU A 44 27.90 -10.11 7.41
CA GLU A 44 26.52 -10.63 7.34
C GLU A 44 25.66 -9.86 6.35
N GLN A 45 24.67 -10.57 5.81
CA GLN A 45 23.75 -10.05 4.81
C GLN A 45 22.49 -9.52 5.48
N VAL A 46 22.03 -8.36 5.06
CA VAL A 46 20.77 -7.77 5.50
C VAL A 46 19.95 -7.43 4.27
N HIS A 47 18.63 -7.57 4.38
CA HIS A 47 17.71 -7.36 3.28
C HIS A 47 17.81 -5.91 2.75
N ASP A 48 17.51 -5.72 1.46
CA ASP A 48 17.16 -4.41 0.92
C ASP A 48 15.66 -4.17 1.16
N PRO A 49 15.26 -3.12 1.89
CA PRO A 49 13.84 -2.80 2.13
C PRO A 49 13.07 -2.40 0.87
N GLU A 50 13.76 -1.97 -0.19
CA GLU A 50 13.11 -1.47 -1.41
C GLU A 50 12.96 -2.55 -2.49
N ASP A 51 13.81 -3.59 -2.46
CA ASP A 51 13.78 -4.70 -3.42
C ASP A 51 14.17 -6.02 -2.74
N CYS A 52 13.21 -6.93 -2.60
CA CYS A 52 13.40 -8.26 -2.03
C CYS A 52 14.39 -9.15 -2.79
N HIS A 53 14.79 -8.79 -4.02
CA HIS A 53 15.83 -9.49 -4.77
C HIS A 53 17.22 -8.94 -4.46
N ASN A 54 17.31 -7.90 -3.65
CA ASN A 54 18.55 -7.25 -3.28
C ASN A 54 18.85 -7.41 -1.79
N TYR A 55 20.14 -7.29 -1.46
CA TYR A 55 20.63 -7.31 -0.08
C TYR A 55 21.92 -6.47 0.05
N TYR A 56 22.24 -6.10 1.28
CA TYR A 56 23.47 -5.40 1.64
C TYR A 56 24.36 -6.27 2.52
N ILE A 57 25.65 -5.94 2.54
CA ILE A 57 26.62 -6.55 3.44
C ILE A 57 26.94 -5.55 4.56
N CYS A 58 26.98 -6.03 5.79
CA CYS A 58 27.34 -5.23 6.95
C CYS A 58 28.85 -5.11 7.13
N LEU A 59 29.35 -3.89 7.34
CA LEU A 59 30.71 -3.60 7.79
C LEU A 59 30.66 -2.52 8.88
N ASP A 60 31.22 -2.84 10.05
CA ASP A 60 31.30 -1.96 11.22
C ASP A 60 29.93 -1.38 11.62
N ASP A 61 28.95 -2.28 11.79
CA ASP A 61 27.55 -1.98 12.12
C ASP A 61 26.82 -1.10 11.10
N GLN A 62 27.36 -0.92 9.89
CA GLN A 62 26.76 -0.14 8.81
C GLN A 62 26.63 -0.97 7.53
N PRO A 63 25.54 -0.82 6.75
CA PRO A 63 25.45 -1.42 5.42
C PRO A 63 26.48 -0.75 4.50
N ILE A 64 27.12 -1.51 3.61
CA ILE A 64 27.97 -0.94 2.57
C ILE A 64 27.08 -0.21 1.56
N PRO A 65 27.17 1.13 1.46
CA PRO A 65 26.16 1.92 0.76
C PRO A 65 26.38 2.00 -0.76
N GLU A 66 27.45 1.42 -1.30
CA GLU A 66 27.87 1.73 -2.68
C GLU A 66 27.09 1.00 -3.78
N LEU A 67 26.40 -0.13 -3.50
CA LEU A 67 25.36 -0.74 -4.34
C LEU A 67 24.77 -1.98 -3.64
N PRO A 68 23.45 -2.20 -3.66
CA PRO A 68 22.87 -3.47 -3.26
C PRO A 68 23.38 -4.61 -4.14
N LEU A 69 23.49 -5.80 -3.56
CA LEU A 69 23.83 -7.03 -4.26
C LEU A 69 22.54 -7.78 -4.60
N THR A 70 22.44 -8.26 -5.84
CA THR A 70 21.25 -8.98 -6.31
C THR A 70 21.40 -10.49 -6.07
N CYS A 71 20.30 -11.12 -5.64
CA CYS A 71 20.17 -12.57 -5.58
C CYS A 71 20.29 -13.21 -6.98
N PRO A 72 20.69 -14.49 -7.06
CA PRO A 72 20.66 -15.24 -8.31
C PRO A 72 19.28 -15.25 -8.97
N ASP A 73 19.23 -15.38 -10.30
CA ASP A 73 17.97 -15.41 -11.06
C ASP A 73 17.00 -16.48 -10.53
N GLY A 74 15.77 -16.07 -10.18
CA GLY A 74 14.72 -16.93 -9.62
C GLY A 74 14.84 -17.20 -8.11
N GLU A 75 15.62 -16.39 -7.40
CA GLU A 75 15.74 -16.38 -5.95
C GLU A 75 15.39 -14.99 -5.38
N HIS A 76 14.90 -14.95 -4.15
CA HIS A 76 14.68 -13.74 -3.37
C HIS A 76 15.44 -13.82 -2.04
N PHE A 77 15.70 -12.67 -1.41
CA PHE A 77 16.38 -12.62 -0.13
C PHE A 77 15.41 -12.91 1.03
N ASN A 78 15.65 -14.00 1.74
CA ASN A 78 14.89 -14.34 2.95
C ASN A 78 15.54 -13.69 4.18
N TYR A 79 14.91 -12.64 4.70
CA TYR A 79 15.41 -11.88 5.84
C TYR A 79 15.48 -12.68 7.15
N THR A 80 14.66 -13.73 7.32
CA THR A 80 14.66 -14.54 8.55
C THR A 80 15.93 -15.39 8.67
N ILE A 81 16.43 -15.87 7.53
CA ILE A 81 17.64 -16.71 7.50
C ILE A 81 18.86 -15.98 6.91
N HIS A 82 18.68 -14.73 6.45
CA HIS A 82 19.70 -13.86 5.87
C HIS A 82 20.41 -14.45 4.64
N GLN A 83 19.64 -15.06 3.72
CA GLN A 83 20.16 -15.72 2.53
C GLN A 83 19.18 -15.63 1.36
N CYS A 84 19.71 -15.64 0.13
CA CYS A 84 18.89 -15.86 -1.07
C CYS A 84 18.35 -17.30 -1.07
N VAL A 85 17.06 -17.44 -1.34
CA VAL A 85 16.36 -18.72 -1.42
C VAL A 85 15.55 -18.83 -2.71
N PRO A 86 15.38 -20.04 -3.26
CA PRO A 86 14.59 -20.25 -4.48
C PRO A 86 13.13 -19.81 -4.35
N GLY A 87 12.62 -19.15 -5.40
CA GLY A 87 11.24 -18.67 -5.51
C GLY A 87 11.18 -17.15 -5.66
N ASP A 88 10.01 -16.65 -6.05
CA ASP A 88 9.74 -15.22 -6.26
C ASP A 88 8.78 -14.65 -5.18
N ASP A 89 8.66 -15.35 -4.05
CA ASP A 89 7.72 -14.99 -2.99
C ASP A 89 8.38 -14.00 -2.03
N CYS A 90 8.17 -12.72 -2.30
CA CYS A 90 8.67 -11.65 -1.44
C CYS A 90 7.81 -11.53 -0.18
N GLU A 91 8.01 -12.46 0.77
CA GLU A 91 7.59 -12.30 2.15
C GLU A 91 8.61 -11.40 2.87
N GLY A 92 8.33 -10.10 2.89
CA GLY A 92 9.26 -9.09 3.38
C GLY A 92 8.76 -7.72 2.96
N CYS A 93 9.28 -6.66 3.58
CA CYS A 93 8.59 -5.39 3.67
C CYS A 93 8.00 -4.94 2.35
N VAL A 94 6.70 -4.67 2.39
CA VAL A 94 6.06 -3.91 1.35
C VAL A 94 6.83 -2.59 1.34
N SER A 95 7.57 -2.32 0.26
CA SER A 95 7.88 -0.95 -0.14
C SER A 95 6.55 -0.30 -0.53
N MET A 96 5.67 -0.15 0.47
CA MET A 96 4.74 0.96 0.48
C MET A 96 5.66 2.14 0.67
N SER A 97 5.97 2.84 -0.42
CA SER A 97 6.35 4.26 -0.38
C SER A 97 5.67 4.89 0.83
N ALA A 98 6.45 5.16 1.89
CA ALA A 98 5.96 5.55 3.20
C ALA A 98 4.88 4.62 3.83
N VAL A 99 5.21 3.92 4.93
CA VAL A 99 4.16 3.44 5.84
C VAL A 99 3.54 4.66 6.48
N CYS A 100 2.46 5.15 5.87
CA CYS A 100 1.68 6.21 6.42
C CYS A 100 0.99 5.67 7.68
N HIS A 101 1.46 6.10 8.85
CA HIS A 101 0.82 5.78 10.11
C HIS A 101 -0.42 6.66 10.25
N TYR A 102 -1.60 6.05 10.13
CA TYR A 102 -2.86 6.78 10.16
C TYR A 102 -3.63 6.66 11.48
N GLN A 103 -3.08 5.94 12.46
CA GLN A 103 -3.63 5.81 13.81
C GLN A 103 -2.51 6.01 14.83
N CYS A 104 -2.85 6.64 15.96
CA CYS A 104 -1.94 6.73 17.10
C CYS A 104 -1.84 5.33 17.72
N GLU A 105 -0.65 4.73 17.73
CA GLU A 105 -0.43 3.52 18.51
C GLU A 105 -0.35 3.87 20.00
N GLU A 106 -1.08 3.13 20.86
CA GLU A 106 -1.16 3.36 22.31
C GLU A 106 0.19 3.21 23.04
N GLN A 107 1.28 2.85 22.36
CA GLN A 107 2.58 2.56 22.97
C GLN A 107 3.64 3.62 22.65
N GLY A 108 3.42 4.83 23.14
CA GLY A 108 4.51 5.71 23.60
C GLY A 108 5.40 6.40 22.57
N ASN A 109 5.13 6.25 21.26
CA ASN A 109 5.88 6.95 20.21
C ASN A 109 5.03 8.06 19.57
N GLN A 110 5.63 9.24 19.41
CA GLN A 110 5.06 10.42 18.76
C GLN A 110 4.94 10.18 17.25
N TYR A 111 3.97 9.39 16.81
CA TYR A 111 3.67 9.28 15.39
C TYR A 111 2.78 10.43 14.95
N ALA A 112 3.04 10.91 13.74
CA ALA A 112 2.24 11.93 13.11
C ALA A 112 1.23 11.28 12.16
N THR A 113 -0.02 11.23 12.59
CA THR A 113 -1.16 10.79 11.79
C THR A 113 -1.66 11.94 10.94
N HIS A 114 -1.53 11.84 9.63
CA HIS A 114 -2.41 12.50 8.66
C HIS A 114 -2.48 14.03 8.60
N GLY A 115 -2.40 14.54 7.38
CA GLY A 115 -2.85 15.87 7.01
C GLY A 115 -4.29 15.99 6.55
N GLN A 116 -5.30 15.43 7.22
CA GLN A 116 -6.65 15.30 6.63
C GLN A 116 -6.61 14.50 5.30
N GLN A 117 -7.68 13.79 4.97
CA GLN A 117 -7.72 12.77 3.90
C GLN A 117 -7.27 13.20 2.48
N PHE A 118 -6.92 14.47 2.28
CA PHE A 118 -6.65 15.13 1.01
C PHE A 118 -5.53 16.18 1.04
N ASP A 119 -4.87 16.45 2.18
CA ASP A 119 -3.92 17.56 2.30
C ASP A 119 -2.56 17.15 2.90
N CYS A 120 -1.63 16.73 2.04
CA CYS A 120 -0.26 16.41 2.45
C CYS A 120 0.55 17.61 2.95
N SER A 121 0.00 18.84 2.91
CA SER A 121 0.63 20.00 3.53
C SER A 121 0.43 20.07 5.05
N THR A 122 -0.35 19.17 5.63
CA THR A 122 -0.47 19.07 7.09
C THR A 122 -0.20 17.65 7.60
N TYR A 123 0.02 17.50 8.90
CA TYR A 123 0.09 16.21 9.58
C TYR A 123 -0.29 16.37 11.06
N THR A 124 -0.80 15.34 11.74
CA THR A 124 -1.25 15.46 13.13
C THR A 124 -0.37 14.66 14.08
N ILE A 125 0.32 15.30 15.02
CA ILE A 125 1.14 14.59 16.02
C ILE A 125 0.25 14.08 17.16
N CYS A 126 0.42 12.80 17.51
CA CYS A 126 -0.20 12.20 18.69
C CYS A 126 0.58 12.59 19.96
N ASN A 127 -0.04 13.35 20.86
CA ASN A 127 0.53 13.61 22.19
C ASN A 127 -0.09 12.68 23.25
N SER A 128 0.62 12.48 24.36
CA SER A 128 0.15 11.66 25.49
C SER A 128 -1.07 12.30 26.13
N GLY A 129 -2.28 11.81 25.82
CA GLY A 129 -3.53 12.23 26.45
C GLY A 129 -4.65 12.69 25.52
N ASP A 130 -4.83 12.03 24.37
CA ASP A 130 -5.89 12.30 23.36
C ASP A 130 -5.82 13.67 22.63
N ASP A 131 -4.83 14.51 22.94
CA ASP A 131 -4.62 15.78 22.24
C ASP A 131 -3.96 15.56 20.87
N LEU A 132 -4.72 15.82 19.81
CA LEU A 132 -4.29 15.82 18.42
C LEU A 132 -3.79 17.20 18.01
N ILE A 133 -2.51 17.32 17.62
CA ILE A 133 -1.93 18.59 17.16
C ILE A 133 -1.71 18.55 15.66
N THR A 134 -2.48 19.31 14.89
CA THR A 134 -2.23 19.51 13.45
C THR A 134 -1.06 20.47 13.24
N VAL A 135 -0.11 20.04 12.43
CA VAL A 135 1.11 20.76 12.02
C VAL A 135 1.07 20.96 10.52
N THR A 136 1.51 22.11 10.04
CA THR A 136 1.64 22.39 8.60
C THR A 136 3.09 22.22 8.17
N CYS A 137 3.31 21.49 7.08
CA CYS A 137 4.60 21.39 6.43
C CYS A 137 5.06 22.75 5.90
N PRO A 138 6.38 23.02 5.93
CA PRO A 138 6.90 24.28 5.47
C PRO A 138 6.79 24.40 3.93
N PRO A 139 6.68 25.62 3.37
CA PRO A 139 6.47 25.81 1.93
C PRO A 139 7.56 25.20 1.03
N GLU A 140 8.79 25.10 1.52
CA GLU A 140 9.92 24.50 0.82
C GLU A 140 9.86 22.96 0.76
N ALA A 141 9.06 22.33 1.61
CA ALA A 141 8.87 20.88 1.66
C ALA A 141 7.41 20.58 2.03
N PRO A 142 6.45 20.79 1.12
CA PRO A 142 5.04 20.85 1.47
C PRO A 142 4.34 19.48 1.54
N TYR A 143 5.06 18.35 1.45
CA TYR A 143 4.44 17.03 1.35
C TYR A 143 4.88 16.11 2.50
N TYR A 144 4.00 15.83 3.44
CA TYR A 144 4.29 14.90 4.54
C TYR A 144 4.30 13.44 4.07
N ASP A 145 5.36 12.69 4.40
CA ASP A 145 5.60 11.31 3.97
C ASP A 145 5.40 10.27 5.09
N GLY A 146 4.65 10.62 6.13
CA GLY A 146 4.47 9.70 7.27
C GLY A 146 5.59 9.77 8.30
N THR A 147 6.75 10.33 7.95
CA THR A 147 7.89 10.55 8.85
C THR A 147 8.26 12.03 8.97
N GLY A 148 8.19 12.77 7.87
CA GLY A 148 8.61 14.16 7.77
C GLY A 148 8.07 14.86 6.53
N CYS A 149 8.36 16.14 6.42
CA CYS A 149 7.95 16.96 5.30
C CYS A 149 8.99 16.87 4.16
N GLN A 150 8.51 16.64 2.94
CA GLN A 150 9.29 16.38 1.73
C GLN A 150 8.98 17.39 0.63
N THR A 151 9.92 17.51 -0.32
CA THR A 151 9.77 18.33 -1.53
C THR A 151 9.04 17.61 -2.66
N ASP A 152 9.00 16.28 -2.62
CA ASP A 152 8.45 15.43 -3.66
C ASP A 152 7.01 15.05 -3.33
N GLU A 153 6.08 15.45 -4.19
CA GLU A 153 4.65 15.19 -4.05
C GLU A 153 4.33 13.70 -4.08
N SER A 154 5.14 12.87 -4.74
CA SER A 154 4.91 11.43 -4.78
C SER A 154 5.14 10.74 -3.43
N LYS A 155 5.86 11.39 -2.51
CA LYS A 155 6.07 10.92 -1.14
C LYS A 155 4.89 11.27 -0.23
N CYS A 156 3.88 11.97 -0.73
CA CYS A 156 2.68 12.34 -0.01
C CYS A 156 1.97 11.12 0.58
N CYS A 157 1.87 11.10 1.91
CA CYS A 157 1.06 10.16 2.65
C CYS A 157 -0.43 10.47 2.52
N SER A 158 -0.99 10.13 1.36
CA SER A 158 -2.41 10.26 1.06
C SER A 158 -2.99 8.95 0.54
N CYS A 159 -4.32 8.92 0.41
CA CYS A 159 -5.00 7.82 -0.22
C CYS A 159 -5.03 7.94 -1.76
N TYR A 160 -4.26 8.86 -2.36
CA TYR A 160 -4.09 8.96 -3.81
C TYR A 160 -2.78 8.30 -4.25
N SER A 161 -2.86 7.58 -5.36
CA SER A 161 -1.66 7.12 -6.06
C SER A 161 -0.99 8.30 -6.78
N TYR A 162 0.34 8.26 -6.87
CA TYR A 162 1.14 9.20 -7.64
C TYR A 162 2.11 8.40 -8.50
N CYS A 163 2.16 8.73 -9.79
CA CYS A 163 3.12 8.18 -10.73
C CYS A 163 4.42 8.99 -10.67
N THR A 164 5.51 8.31 -10.36
CA THR A 164 6.88 8.82 -10.45
C THR A 164 7.51 8.49 -11.81
N SER A 165 8.75 8.93 -12.03
CA SER A 165 9.50 8.55 -13.22
C SER A 165 9.67 7.04 -13.37
N ASP A 166 9.74 6.32 -12.25
CA ASP A 166 10.01 4.89 -12.21
C ASP A 166 8.74 4.07 -12.46
N ASP A 167 7.58 4.70 -12.26
CA ASP A 167 6.27 4.09 -12.51
C ASP A 167 5.82 4.22 -13.97
N LEU A 168 6.47 5.05 -14.79
CA LEU A 168 6.03 5.30 -16.16
C LEU A 168 6.03 4.02 -17.01
N GLY A 169 4.85 3.67 -17.54
CA GLY A 169 4.61 2.45 -18.30
C GLY A 169 4.22 1.24 -17.44
N ASN A 170 4.28 1.37 -16.11
CA ASN A 170 3.92 0.32 -15.16
C ASN A 170 2.51 0.54 -14.57
N LEU A 171 2.04 -0.48 -13.85
CA LEU A 171 0.81 -0.42 -13.07
C LEU A 171 1.17 -0.18 -11.60
N ILE A 172 0.46 0.74 -10.94
CA ILE A 172 0.60 0.98 -9.50
C ILE A 172 -0.72 0.71 -8.79
N TYR A 173 -0.66 0.36 -7.51
CA TYR A 173 -1.86 0.02 -6.73
C TYR A 173 -2.71 1.25 -6.41
N ASP A 174 -4.01 1.06 -6.19
CA ASP A 174 -4.91 2.07 -5.60
C ASP A 174 -4.95 1.89 -4.06
N PRO A 175 -4.44 2.84 -3.25
CA PRO A 175 -4.44 2.75 -1.79
C PRO A 175 -5.82 2.63 -1.14
N ALA A 176 -6.88 3.08 -1.82
CA ALA A 176 -8.25 3.00 -1.32
C ALA A 176 -9.03 1.79 -1.83
N ASP A 177 -8.50 1.07 -2.83
CA ASP A 177 -9.15 -0.09 -3.41
C ASP A 177 -8.12 -1.12 -3.89
N CYS A 178 -7.88 -2.14 -3.06
CA CYS A 178 -7.00 -3.28 -3.34
C CYS A 178 -7.32 -4.03 -4.67
N THR A 179 -8.51 -3.85 -5.25
CA THR A 179 -8.90 -4.49 -6.52
C THR A 179 -8.62 -3.61 -7.73
N LYS A 180 -8.19 -2.37 -7.51
CA LYS A 180 -7.89 -1.43 -8.57
C LYS A 180 -6.40 -1.15 -8.67
N TYR A 181 -6.05 -0.67 -9.84
CA TYR A 181 -4.71 -0.21 -10.15
C TYR A 181 -4.79 0.98 -11.10
N HIS A 182 -3.71 1.73 -11.16
CA HIS A 182 -3.53 2.87 -12.03
C HIS A 182 -2.51 2.56 -13.11
N VAL A 183 -2.73 3.13 -14.29
CA VAL A 183 -1.78 3.05 -15.42
C VAL A 183 -1.02 4.36 -15.48
N CYS A 184 0.28 4.30 -15.21
CA CYS A 184 1.13 5.48 -15.21
C CYS A 184 1.61 5.80 -16.62
N THR A 185 0.97 6.77 -17.27
CA THR A 185 1.36 7.27 -18.60
C THR A 185 2.08 8.61 -18.56
N ASP A 186 1.96 9.33 -17.44
CA ASP A 186 2.59 10.62 -17.17
C ASP A 186 2.87 10.73 -15.66
N LEU A 187 3.65 11.73 -15.25
CA LEU A 187 3.99 12.00 -13.85
C LEU A 187 2.80 12.62 -13.10
N GLY A 188 2.72 12.36 -11.79
CA GLY A 188 1.70 12.94 -10.90
C GLY A 188 0.47 12.03 -10.73
N ILE A 189 -0.69 12.62 -10.48
CA ILE A 189 -1.91 11.85 -10.17
C ILE A 189 -2.37 11.10 -11.44
N PRO A 190 -2.50 9.76 -11.40
CA PRO A 190 -2.93 8.99 -12.55
C PRO A 190 -4.41 9.21 -12.86
N GLU A 191 -4.71 9.57 -14.11
CA GLU A 191 -6.09 9.67 -14.61
C GLU A 191 -6.63 8.31 -15.11
N ASN A 192 -5.73 7.41 -15.51
CA ASN A 192 -6.08 6.11 -16.06
C ASN A 192 -6.06 5.05 -14.95
N PHE A 193 -7.15 4.29 -14.83
CA PHE A 193 -7.29 3.21 -13.86
C PHE A 193 -7.88 1.96 -14.50
N GLY A 194 -7.66 0.83 -13.83
CA GLY A 194 -8.21 -0.47 -14.17
C GLY A 194 -8.67 -1.20 -12.92
N THR A 195 -9.44 -2.27 -13.14
CA THR A 195 -9.91 -3.17 -12.08
C THR A 195 -9.39 -4.56 -12.37
N CYS A 196 -8.95 -5.27 -11.33
CA CYS A 196 -8.59 -6.66 -11.41
C CYS A 196 -9.80 -7.54 -11.76
N PRO A 197 -9.57 -8.71 -12.40
CA PRO A 197 -10.63 -9.68 -12.61
C PRO A 197 -11.29 -10.10 -11.29
N ASP A 198 -12.55 -10.55 -11.36
CA ASP A 198 -13.30 -10.97 -10.19
C ASP A 198 -12.55 -12.02 -9.35
N GLY A 199 -12.46 -11.76 -8.04
CA GLY A 199 -11.75 -12.64 -7.10
C GLY A 199 -10.23 -12.48 -7.08
N GLN A 200 -9.68 -11.48 -7.78
CA GLN A 200 -8.26 -11.13 -7.74
C GLN A 200 -8.06 -9.73 -7.16
N ASN A 201 -6.91 -9.54 -6.51
CA ASN A 201 -6.47 -8.25 -5.97
C ASN A 201 -5.15 -7.85 -6.64
N PHE A 202 -4.88 -6.56 -6.70
CA PHE A 202 -3.65 -6.05 -7.28
C PHE A 202 -2.49 -6.27 -6.32
N ASP A 203 -1.46 -6.95 -6.80
CA ASP A 203 -0.21 -7.18 -6.11
C ASP A 203 0.78 -6.06 -6.48
N PRO A 204 1.09 -5.13 -5.55
CA PRO A 204 2.03 -4.05 -5.81
C PRO A 204 3.46 -4.56 -6.08
N ASN A 205 3.82 -5.74 -5.59
CA ASN A 205 5.17 -6.28 -5.76
C ASN A 205 5.40 -6.79 -7.17
N SER A 206 4.41 -7.49 -7.73
CA SER A 206 4.49 -8.03 -9.10
C SER A 206 3.89 -7.11 -10.17
N GLY A 207 3.19 -6.05 -9.76
CA GLY A 207 2.46 -5.14 -10.65
C GLY A 207 1.31 -5.82 -11.39
N LYS A 208 0.72 -6.89 -10.81
CA LYS A 208 -0.26 -7.76 -11.48
C LYS A 208 -1.42 -8.12 -10.56
N CYS A 209 -2.55 -8.51 -11.17
CA CYS A 209 -3.67 -9.07 -10.41
C CYS A 209 -3.42 -10.53 -10.06
N SER A 210 -3.73 -10.91 -8.81
CA SER A 210 -3.55 -12.26 -8.29
C SER A 210 -4.66 -12.63 -7.31
N SER A 211 -5.12 -13.88 -7.34
CA SER A 211 -6.02 -14.42 -6.32
C SER A 211 -5.31 -14.87 -5.05
N ALA A 212 -3.97 -14.85 -5.04
CA ALA A 212 -3.16 -15.22 -3.88
C ALA A 212 -2.99 -14.07 -2.87
N ILE A 213 -3.15 -12.82 -3.33
CA ILE A 213 -3.01 -11.65 -2.47
C ILE A 213 -4.34 -11.34 -1.78
N PRO A 214 -4.39 -11.25 -0.45
CA PRO A 214 -5.60 -10.82 0.26
C PRO A 214 -5.88 -9.34 -0.04
N CYS A 215 -7.15 -8.98 -0.12
CA CYS A 215 -7.52 -7.58 -0.21
C CYS A 215 -7.27 -6.91 1.16
N SER A 216 -6.28 -6.01 1.20
CA SER A 216 -6.04 -5.16 2.35
C SER A 216 -6.01 -3.71 1.89
N THR A 217 -6.82 -2.87 2.53
CA THR A 217 -6.78 -1.41 2.35
C THR A 217 -6.52 -0.79 3.72
N PRO A 218 -5.60 0.20 3.84
CA PRO A 218 -5.38 0.89 5.09
C PRO A 218 -6.70 1.44 5.63
N SER A 219 -6.96 1.23 6.93
CA SER A 219 -8.22 1.62 7.59
C SER A 219 -8.57 3.11 7.42
N SER A 220 -7.55 3.94 7.21
CA SER A 220 -7.62 5.37 6.94
C SER A 220 -8.00 5.76 5.51
N CYS A 221 -7.78 4.85 4.56
CA CYS A 221 -8.15 4.99 3.16
C CYS A 221 -9.47 4.28 2.84
N LEU A 222 -10.06 3.58 3.82
CA LEU A 222 -11.44 3.14 3.72
C LEU A 222 -12.36 4.32 3.47
N ASN A 223 -13.35 4.09 2.61
CA ASN A 223 -14.38 5.08 2.28
C ASN A 223 -13.78 6.40 1.78
N LYS A 224 -12.61 6.33 1.09
CA LYS A 224 -11.98 7.48 0.45
C LYS A 224 -13.01 8.24 -0.40
N VAL A 225 -13.10 9.53 -0.15
CA VAL A 225 -13.90 10.46 -0.96
C VAL A 225 -13.06 10.86 -2.17
N SER A 226 -13.56 10.57 -3.36
CA SER A 226 -12.96 11.02 -4.61
C SER A 226 -13.07 12.54 -4.76
N PRO A 227 -12.29 13.17 -5.67
CA PRO A 227 -12.34 14.63 -5.89
C PRO A 227 -13.72 15.18 -6.27
N ASP A 228 -14.63 14.33 -6.77
CA ASP A 228 -16.04 14.65 -7.04
C ASP A 228 -16.91 14.76 -5.76
N GLY A 229 -16.35 14.47 -4.60
CA GLY A 229 -17.03 14.47 -3.31
C GLY A 229 -17.77 13.17 -2.98
N CYS A 230 -17.51 12.10 -3.73
CA CYS A 230 -18.22 10.83 -3.65
C CYS A 230 -17.32 9.66 -3.26
N ILE A 231 -17.91 8.67 -2.59
CA ILE A 231 -17.28 7.41 -2.24
C ILE A 231 -17.75 6.37 -3.26
N SER A 232 -16.83 5.74 -3.98
CA SER A 232 -17.21 4.71 -4.98
C SER A 232 -17.34 3.31 -4.37
N ARG A 233 -16.56 3.02 -3.34
CA ARG A 233 -16.49 1.72 -2.67
C ARG A 233 -16.60 1.96 -1.17
N TYR A 234 -17.63 1.38 -0.56
CA TYR A 234 -17.94 1.62 0.84
C TYR A 234 -17.78 0.35 1.66
N THR A 235 -16.95 0.43 2.69
CA THR A 235 -16.79 -0.58 3.72
C THR A 235 -17.57 -0.14 4.95
N CYS A 236 -18.51 -0.97 5.39
CA CYS A 236 -19.34 -0.65 6.55
C CYS A 236 -18.50 -0.63 7.83
N GLN A 237 -18.52 0.52 8.53
CA GLN A 237 -17.83 0.68 9.81
C GLN A 237 -18.80 0.58 10.99
N GLU A 238 -20.07 0.93 10.77
CA GLU A 238 -21.14 0.85 11.76
C GLU A 238 -22.50 0.53 11.11
N PHE A 239 -23.49 0.21 11.95
CA PHE A 239 -24.86 -0.03 11.50
C PHE A 239 -25.51 1.30 11.12
N GLY A 240 -26.09 1.38 9.91
CA GLY A 240 -26.77 2.60 9.49
C GLY A 240 -26.90 2.76 7.98
N VAL A 241 -27.18 4.00 7.57
CA VAL A 241 -27.22 4.45 6.19
C VAL A 241 -26.18 5.55 6.00
N GLU A 242 -25.40 5.49 4.93
CA GLU A 242 -24.41 6.50 4.59
C GLU A 242 -24.64 7.02 3.17
N ALA A 243 -24.46 8.32 2.96
CA ALA A 243 -24.60 8.89 1.63
C ALA A 243 -23.44 8.49 0.72
N LYS A 244 -23.73 8.24 -0.56
CA LYS A 244 -22.67 8.02 -1.55
C LYS A 244 -21.80 9.26 -1.77
N CYS A 245 -22.37 10.46 -1.63
CA CYS A 245 -21.63 11.71 -1.70
C CYS A 245 -22.06 12.63 -0.56
N ARG A 246 -21.11 13.31 0.07
CA ARG A 246 -21.39 14.23 1.19
C ARG A 246 -21.90 15.59 0.75
N THR A 247 -21.65 15.96 -0.51
CA THR A 247 -21.89 17.30 -1.06
C THR A 247 -22.95 17.31 -2.17
N GLN A 248 -23.60 16.17 -2.42
CA GLN A 248 -24.58 16.02 -3.51
C GLN A 248 -25.67 15.03 -3.09
N CYS A 249 -26.91 15.27 -3.51
CA CYS A 249 -27.96 14.26 -3.38
C CYS A 249 -27.95 13.36 -4.61
N LEU A 250 -27.39 12.16 -4.44
CA LEU A 250 -27.45 11.12 -5.47
C LEU A 250 -28.61 10.16 -5.22
N LYS A 251 -29.03 9.44 -6.26
CA LYS A 251 -30.03 8.38 -6.13
C LYS A 251 -29.55 7.23 -5.24
N GLU A 252 -28.25 7.03 -5.15
CA GLU A 252 -27.63 5.89 -4.50
C GLU A 252 -27.07 6.25 -3.12
N TYR A 253 -27.17 5.31 -2.18
CA TYR A 253 -26.65 5.40 -0.82
C TYR A 253 -26.16 4.02 -0.34
N TYR A 254 -25.41 3.96 0.75
CA TYR A 254 -24.97 2.71 1.35
C TYR A 254 -25.83 2.35 2.55
N TYR A 255 -26.12 1.07 2.72
CA TYR A 255 -26.87 0.55 3.87
C TYR A 255 -26.09 -0.59 4.50
N CYS A 256 -25.83 -0.45 5.79
CA CYS A 256 -24.99 -1.36 6.57
C CYS A 256 -25.79 -2.03 7.66
N THR A 257 -25.83 -3.37 7.63
CA THR A 257 -26.30 -4.19 8.74
C THR A 257 -25.16 -4.57 9.66
N ILE A 258 -25.48 -5.15 10.83
CA ILE A 258 -24.46 -5.66 11.77
C ILE A 258 -23.57 -6.76 11.16
N ASN A 259 -24.06 -7.47 10.15
CA ASN A 259 -23.28 -8.51 9.47
C ASN A 259 -22.35 -7.94 8.39
N ASP A 260 -22.59 -6.69 7.98
CA ASP A 260 -21.82 -6.05 6.93
C ASP A 260 -20.59 -5.33 7.49
N ILE A 261 -20.46 -5.18 8.81
CA ILE A 261 -19.35 -4.47 9.44
C ILE A 261 -18.00 -5.11 9.05
N GLY A 262 -17.09 -4.29 8.53
CA GLY A 262 -15.80 -4.70 7.98
C GLY A 262 -15.86 -5.21 6.54
N ASN A 263 -17.04 -5.34 5.95
CA ASN A 263 -17.26 -5.78 4.57
C ASN A 263 -17.64 -4.62 3.66
N ILE A 264 -17.31 -4.77 2.39
CA ILE A 264 -17.73 -3.85 1.33
C ILE A 264 -19.17 -4.15 0.94
N VAL A 265 -19.96 -3.10 0.76
CA VAL A 265 -21.36 -3.18 0.34
C VAL A 265 -21.60 -2.45 -0.97
N GLU A 266 -22.54 -2.98 -1.74
CA GLU A 266 -23.04 -2.32 -2.94
C GLU A 266 -24.00 -1.18 -2.59
N PRO A 267 -24.03 -0.10 -3.39
CA PRO A 267 -24.96 0.99 -3.17
C PRO A 267 -26.40 0.58 -3.50
N PHE A 268 -27.34 1.08 -2.71
CA PHE A 268 -28.78 0.93 -2.89
C PHE A 268 -29.40 2.19 -3.48
N PRO A 269 -30.31 2.07 -4.47
CA PRO A 269 -31.02 3.22 -5.00
C PRO A 269 -32.23 3.60 -4.15
N CYS A 270 -32.48 4.89 -4.00
CA CYS A 270 -33.75 5.43 -3.57
C CYS A 270 -34.87 5.02 -4.54
N GLN A 271 -36.07 4.78 -4.00
CA GLN A 271 -37.22 4.37 -4.80
C GLN A 271 -37.77 5.52 -5.65
N GLY A 272 -38.25 5.19 -6.85
CA GLY A 272 -38.85 6.18 -7.77
C GLY A 272 -37.83 7.23 -8.22
N ASP A 273 -38.22 8.49 -8.15
CA ASP A 273 -37.40 9.65 -8.56
C ASP A 273 -36.79 10.39 -7.36
N LEU A 274 -36.75 9.75 -6.20
CA LEU A 274 -36.14 10.31 -4.99
C LEU A 274 -34.60 10.26 -5.06
N VAL A 275 -33.96 11.18 -4.34
CA VAL A 275 -32.52 11.24 -4.13
C VAL A 275 -32.22 11.14 -2.63
N PHE A 276 -31.07 10.58 -2.27
CA PHE A 276 -30.63 10.46 -0.89
C PHE A 276 -30.03 11.79 -0.43
N ASN A 277 -30.56 12.36 0.65
CA ASN A 277 -30.06 13.57 1.25
C ASN A 277 -29.01 13.22 2.32
N PRO A 278 -27.75 13.68 2.18
CA PRO A 278 -26.67 13.33 3.10
C PRO A 278 -26.77 14.03 4.46
N GLU A 279 -27.56 15.11 4.60
CA GLU A 279 -27.69 15.81 5.88
C GLU A 279 -28.66 15.11 6.84
N ASN A 280 -29.76 14.56 6.32
CA ASN A 280 -30.79 13.92 7.12
C ASN A 280 -30.86 12.40 6.96
N HIS A 281 -30.03 11.83 6.07
CA HIS A 281 -29.92 10.41 5.77
C HIS A 281 -31.23 9.76 5.29
N GLN A 282 -31.98 10.46 4.44
CA GLN A 282 -33.26 10.00 3.91
C GLN A 282 -33.39 10.20 2.39
N CYS A 283 -34.16 9.33 1.73
CA CYS A 283 -34.59 9.54 0.36
C CYS A 283 -35.68 10.63 0.32
N VAL A 284 -35.40 11.73 -0.35
CA VAL A 284 -36.26 12.92 -0.47
C VAL A 284 -36.48 13.30 -1.94
N PRO A 285 -37.53 14.09 -2.25
CA PRO A 285 -37.66 14.73 -3.56
C PRO A 285 -36.43 15.56 -3.92
N VAL A 286 -36.10 15.67 -5.21
CA VAL A 286 -34.93 16.44 -5.69
C VAL A 286 -34.97 17.90 -5.23
N ASP A 287 -36.15 18.50 -5.15
CA ASP A 287 -36.34 19.89 -4.71
C ASP A 287 -36.03 20.11 -3.21
N ASP A 288 -36.02 19.04 -2.42
CA ASP A 288 -35.67 19.05 -0.98
C ASP A 288 -34.17 18.77 -0.75
N CYS A 289 -33.38 18.71 -1.83
CA CYS A 289 -31.93 18.58 -1.73
C CYS A 289 -31.30 19.92 -1.28
N PRO A 290 -30.49 19.93 -0.19
CA PRO A 290 -29.84 21.15 0.29
C PRO A 290 -28.69 21.61 -0.62
N PHE A 291 -28.27 20.78 -1.58
CA PHE A 291 -27.22 21.10 -2.54
C PHE A 291 -27.83 21.57 -3.87
N PRO A 292 -27.37 22.71 -4.43
CA PRO A 292 -27.88 23.22 -5.69
C PRO A 292 -27.62 22.23 -6.83
N SER A 293 -28.60 22.09 -7.73
CA SER A 293 -28.68 21.09 -8.81
C SER A 293 -27.61 21.22 -9.91
N SER A 294 -26.56 22.02 -9.72
CA SER A 294 -25.58 22.41 -10.73
C SER A 294 -24.69 21.27 -11.26
N PHE A 295 -24.82 20.05 -10.75
CA PHE A 295 -24.02 18.89 -11.19
C PHE A 295 -24.80 17.80 -11.96
N MET A 296 -26.11 17.96 -12.19
CA MET A 296 -26.90 16.96 -12.94
C MET A 296 -26.72 16.97 -14.47
N SER A 297 -25.78 17.76 -15.03
CA SER A 297 -25.64 17.92 -16.48
C SER A 297 -24.41 17.24 -17.09
N LEU A 298 -24.14 15.98 -16.75
CA LEU A 298 -23.18 15.14 -17.46
C LEU A 298 -23.72 13.72 -17.65
N ASN A 299 -24.88 13.56 -18.31
CA ASN A 299 -25.22 12.32 -19.03
C ASN A 299 -26.52 12.41 -19.85
N THR A 300 -26.67 13.41 -20.73
CA THR A 300 -27.70 13.32 -21.80
C THR A 300 -27.41 14.19 -23.02
N THR A 301 -26.22 14.12 -23.64
CA THR A 301 -26.06 14.65 -25.02
C THR A 301 -24.93 14.00 -25.82
N MET A 302 -25.07 12.72 -26.16
CA MET A 302 -24.34 12.12 -27.29
C MET A 302 -25.29 11.22 -28.09
N LEU A 303 -26.30 11.83 -28.71
CA LEU A 303 -27.01 11.26 -29.87
C LEU A 303 -27.70 12.42 -30.61
N SER A 304 -27.45 12.48 -31.92
CA SER A 304 -27.92 13.48 -32.89
C SER A 304 -27.20 14.83 -32.94
N ARG A 305 -26.08 14.85 -33.67
CA ARG A 305 -25.94 15.70 -34.87
C ARG A 305 -24.57 15.51 -35.54
N LYS A 306 -24.56 14.80 -36.67
CA LYS A 306 -23.86 15.26 -37.88
C LYS A 306 -24.70 14.82 -39.08
N VAL A 307 -25.23 15.84 -39.74
CA VAL A 307 -25.65 15.84 -41.15
C VAL A 307 -24.38 15.74 -41.99
#